data_AF-A0A2G9LXC0-F1
#
_entry.id   AF-A0A2G9LXC0-F1
#
_cell.length_a   1.000
_cell.length_b   1.000
_cell.length_c   1.000
_cell.angle_alpha   90.00
_cell.angle_beta   90.00
_cell.angle_gamma   90.00
#
_symmetry.space_group_name_H-M   'P 1'
#
loop_
_entity.id
_entity.type
_entity.pdbx_description
1 polymer ?
#
loop_
_entity_poly.entity_id
_entity_poly.type
_entity_poly.pdbx_seq_one_letter_code
_entity_poly.pdbx_strand_id
1 'polypeptide(L)'
;MSKYQIIRLNEFKKQFNKLSKDIQNRFRKQMLRLKENPDQIGKPLGCPWLRELKNDKFRAYYLICKNPNQIMMIRLSDKKDQKEAIDFCKERRSSLRFIARETESYLYYNGRIRNMEDNIGELIRERNRLADQVAEVLEKIERINTQNERD
;
A
#
# COMPACT_ATOMS: atom_id res chain seq x y z
N MET A 1 8.28 -4.19 11.01
CA MET A 1 7.58 -3.97 9.71
C MET A 1 6.59 -5.10 9.51
N SER A 2 5.41 -4.84 8.97
CA SER A 2 4.41 -5.89 8.76
C SER A 2 4.83 -6.89 7.69
N LYS A 3 4.71 -8.19 7.98
CA LYS A 3 5.12 -9.28 7.06
C LYS A 3 4.32 -9.29 5.76
N TYR A 4 3.03 -8.95 5.81
CA TYR A 4 2.15 -8.95 4.65
C TYR A 4 1.50 -7.57 4.40
N GLN A 5 1.38 -7.21 3.13
CA GLN A 5 0.59 -6.06 2.69
C GLN A 5 -0.86 -6.46 2.41
N ILE A 6 -1.82 -5.63 2.82
CA ILE A 6 -3.24 -5.87 2.53
C ILE A 6 -3.67 -5.07 1.32
N ILE A 7 -4.20 -5.78 0.31
CA ILE A 7 -4.84 -5.23 -0.88
C ILE A 7 -6.34 -5.49 -0.75
N ARG A 8 -7.16 -4.51 -1.14
CA ARG A 8 -8.61 -4.63 -1.12
C ARG A 8 -9.13 -4.45 -2.54
N LEU A 9 -9.83 -5.45 -3.07
CA LEU A 9 -10.49 -5.32 -4.35
C LEU A 9 -11.65 -4.32 -4.27
N ASN A 10 -11.99 -3.72 -5.41
CA ASN A 10 -13.05 -2.72 -5.47
C ASN A 10 -14.40 -3.28 -5.00
N GLU A 11 -14.69 -4.54 -5.32
CA GLU A 11 -15.91 -5.21 -4.84
C GLU A 11 -15.94 -5.32 -3.31
N PHE A 12 -14.85 -5.79 -2.71
CA PHE A 12 -14.70 -5.78 -1.25
C PHE A 12 -14.89 -4.39 -0.66
N LYS A 13 -14.26 -3.34 -1.22
CA LYS A 13 -14.40 -1.96 -0.71
C LYS A 13 -15.86 -1.49 -0.73
N LYS A 14 -16.56 -1.71 -1.86
CA LYS A 14 -17.98 -1.35 -2.01
C LYS A 14 -18.84 -2.03 -0.96
N GLN A 15 -18.67 -3.34 -0.78
CA GLN A 15 -19.45 -4.12 0.18
C GLN A 15 -19.09 -3.77 1.63
N PHE A 16 -17.80 -3.53 1.90
CA PHE A 16 -17.30 -3.16 3.22
C PHE A 16 -17.85 -1.82 3.70
N ASN A 17 -17.95 -0.85 2.80
CA ASN A 17 -18.49 0.47 3.11
C ASN A 17 -19.99 0.46 3.43
N LYS A 18 -20.73 -0.58 3.01
CA LYS A 18 -22.14 -0.78 3.35
C LYS A 18 -22.35 -1.36 4.75
N LEU A 19 -21.30 -1.87 5.41
CA LEU A 19 -21.39 -2.43 6.75
C LEU A 19 -21.50 -1.31 7.80
N SER A 20 -22.10 -1.62 8.96
CA SER A 20 -22.06 -0.71 10.10
C SER A 20 -20.64 -0.44 10.58
N LYS A 21 -20.40 0.73 11.18
CA LYS A 21 -19.08 1.14 11.69
C LYS A 21 -18.48 0.09 12.64
N ASP A 22 -19.29 -0.50 13.49
CA ASP A 22 -18.85 -1.52 14.45
C ASP A 22 -18.33 -2.78 13.76
N ILE A 23 -19.04 -3.27 12.75
CA ILE A 23 -18.62 -4.44 11.98
C ILE A 23 -17.36 -4.12 11.17
N GLN A 24 -17.30 -2.93 10.54
CA GLN A 24 -16.09 -2.48 9.85
C GLN A 24 -14.89 -2.45 10.80
N ASN A 25 -15.05 -1.94 12.03
CA ASN A 25 -13.98 -1.86 13.01
C ASN A 25 -13.49 -3.25 13.46
N ARG A 26 -14.39 -4.21 13.63
CA ARG A 26 -14.01 -5.61 13.92
C ARG A 26 -13.17 -6.22 12.79
N PHE A 27 -13.61 -6.05 11.54
CA PHE A 27 -12.82 -6.49 10.38
C PHE A 27 -11.48 -5.74 10.26
N ARG A 28 -11.42 -4.43 10.54
CA ARG A 28 -10.16 -3.67 10.55
C ARG A 28 -9.17 -4.23 11.56
N LYS A 29 -9.62 -4.58 12.77
CA LYS A 29 -8.79 -5.23 13.79
C LYS A 29 -8.27 -6.60 13.32
N GLN A 30 -9.13 -7.42 12.70
CA GLN A 30 -8.71 -8.71 12.14
C GLN A 30 -7.71 -8.53 10.98
N MET A 31 -7.95 -7.57 10.09
CA MET A 31 -7.03 -7.21 9.01
C MET A 31 -5.67 -6.79 9.57
N LEU A 32 -5.61 -6.02 10.65
CA LEU A 32 -4.32 -5.67 11.25
C LEU A 32 -3.54 -6.92 11.71
N ARG A 33 -4.22 -7.89 12.32
CA ARG A 33 -3.61 -9.17 12.74
C ARG A 33 -3.19 -10.05 11.56
N LEU A 34 -3.94 -9.99 10.46
CA LEU A 34 -3.61 -10.71 9.22
C LEU A 34 -2.24 -10.31 8.67
N LYS A 35 -1.82 -9.06 8.86
CA LYS A 35 -0.51 -8.58 8.40
C LYS A 35 0.68 -9.37 8.97
N GLU A 36 0.54 -9.91 10.17
CA GLU A 36 1.61 -10.67 10.83
C GLU A 36 1.43 -12.17 10.66
N ASN A 37 0.20 -12.67 10.88
CA ASN A 37 -0.08 -14.11 10.99
C ASN A 37 -1.30 -14.53 10.15
N PRO A 38 -1.25 -14.43 8.81
CA PRO A 38 -2.44 -14.64 7.97
C PRO A 38 -2.99 -16.07 8.03
N ASP A 39 -2.12 -17.04 8.31
CA ASP A 39 -2.45 -18.46 8.39
C ASP A 39 -3.19 -18.87 9.69
N GLN A 40 -3.35 -17.97 10.67
CA GLN A 40 -3.95 -18.31 11.96
C GLN A 40 -5.28 -17.61 12.24
N ILE A 41 -5.60 -16.51 11.55
CA ILE A 41 -6.74 -15.65 11.91
C ILE A 41 -8.06 -16.08 11.23
N GLY A 42 -8.00 -16.56 10.00
CA GLY A 42 -9.19 -16.94 9.22
C GLY A 42 -9.34 -18.44 9.04
N LYS A 43 -10.57 -18.90 8.80
CA LYS A 43 -10.88 -20.30 8.55
C LYS A 43 -10.56 -20.69 7.10
N PRO A 44 -9.83 -21.79 6.84
CA PRO A 44 -9.62 -22.29 5.47
C PRO A 44 -10.92 -22.81 4.86
N LEU A 45 -11.12 -22.54 3.56
CA LEU A 45 -12.34 -22.92 2.82
C LEU A 45 -12.08 -24.08 1.83
N GLY A 46 -11.48 -25.15 2.34
CA GLY A 46 -11.13 -26.35 1.54
C GLY A 46 -9.89 -26.17 0.65
N CYS A 47 -9.26 -25.00 0.66
CA CYS A 47 -8.00 -24.73 -0.01
C CYS A 47 -7.08 -23.90 0.91
N PRO A 48 -5.77 -24.18 1.00
CA PRO A 48 -4.86 -23.44 1.89
C PRO A 48 -4.76 -21.94 1.61
N TRP A 49 -4.99 -21.55 0.35
CA TRP A 49 -4.83 -20.18 -0.13
C TRP A 49 -6.10 -19.32 0.01
N LEU A 50 -7.27 -19.92 0.28
CA LEU A 50 -8.55 -19.20 0.43
C LEU A 50 -9.07 -19.32 1.85
N ARG A 51 -9.31 -18.18 2.49
CA ARG A 51 -9.73 -18.12 3.88
C ARG A 51 -10.86 -17.14 4.12
N GLU A 52 -11.54 -17.35 5.23
CA GLU A 52 -12.70 -16.59 5.69
C GLU A 52 -12.42 -15.91 7.03
N LEU A 53 -12.72 -14.62 7.12
CA LEU A 53 -12.96 -13.95 8.40
C LEU A 53 -14.46 -13.86 8.66
N LYS A 54 -14.88 -14.19 9.88
CA LYS A 54 -16.27 -14.13 10.32
C LYS A 54 -16.47 -13.01 11.34
N ASN A 55 -17.47 -12.17 11.12
CA ASN A 55 -18.05 -11.28 12.12
C ASN A 55 -19.58 -11.32 11.99
N ASP A 56 -20.25 -11.86 13.01
CA ASP A 56 -21.71 -12.03 13.01
C ASP A 56 -22.21 -12.81 11.77
N LYS A 57 -23.13 -12.24 10.97
CA LYS A 57 -23.61 -12.81 9.71
C LYS A 57 -22.69 -12.60 8.52
N PHE A 58 -21.73 -11.69 8.62
CA PHE A 58 -20.84 -11.31 7.50
C PHE A 58 -19.59 -12.17 7.44
N ARG A 59 -19.12 -12.43 6.22
CA ARG A 59 -17.91 -13.19 5.88
C ARG A 59 -17.05 -12.41 4.92
N ALA A 60 -15.79 -12.19 5.28
CA ALA A 60 -14.79 -11.60 4.38
C ALA A 60 -13.88 -12.70 3.84
N TYR A 61 -13.78 -12.78 2.52
CA TYR A 61 -12.94 -13.76 1.83
C TYR A 61 -11.61 -13.13 1.47
N TYR A 62 -10.53 -13.85 1.76
CA TYR A 62 -9.19 -13.36 1.45
C TYR A 62 -8.28 -14.47 0.92
N LEU A 63 -7.35 -14.04 0.08
CA LEU A 63 -6.27 -14.83 -0.49
C LEU A 63 -4.98 -14.53 0.25
N ILE A 64 -4.20 -15.56 0.56
CA ILE A 64 -2.81 -15.43 1.01
C ILE A 64 -1.90 -15.66 -0.19
N CYS A 65 -1.20 -14.60 -0.60
CA CYS A 65 -0.11 -14.66 -1.57
C CYS A 65 1.19 -14.66 -0.75
N LYS A 66 2.03 -15.68 -0.92
CA LYS A 66 3.35 -15.73 -0.26
C LYS A 66 4.43 -15.01 -1.07
N ASN A 67 4.32 -15.05 -2.40
CA ASN A 67 5.18 -14.33 -3.33
C ASN A 67 4.27 -13.60 -4.35
N PRO A 68 4.08 -12.27 -4.21
CA PRO A 68 4.50 -11.39 -3.11
C PRO A 68 3.88 -11.74 -1.76
N ASN A 69 4.45 -11.29 -0.64
CA ASN A 69 3.83 -11.35 0.70
C ASN A 69 2.62 -10.40 0.78
N GLN A 70 1.50 -10.81 0.20
CA GLN A 70 0.28 -10.02 0.11
C GLN A 70 -0.94 -10.79 0.59
N ILE A 71 -1.92 -10.05 1.08
CA ILE A 71 -3.22 -10.54 1.48
C ILE A 71 -4.26 -9.76 0.70
N MET A 72 -5.00 -10.46 -0.15
CA MET A 72 -5.99 -9.83 -1.01
C MET A 72 -7.38 -10.07 -0.46
N MET A 73 -8.04 -9.01 0.00
CA MET A 73 -9.44 -9.02 0.40
C MET A 73 -10.32 -8.98 -0.85
N ILE A 74 -11.08 -10.05 -1.10
CA ILE A 74 -11.73 -10.31 -2.39
C ILE A 74 -13.15 -9.78 -2.39
N ARG A 75 -13.99 -10.30 -1.48
CA ARG A 75 -15.40 -9.96 -1.33
C ARG A 75 -15.87 -10.16 0.11
N LEU A 76 -17.02 -9.61 0.41
CA LEU A 76 -17.83 -9.85 1.57
C LEU A 76 -19.13 -10.54 1.13
N SER A 77 -19.65 -11.40 1.97
CA SER A 77 -21.00 -11.94 1.82
C SER A 77 -21.66 -12.06 3.19
N ASP A 78 -22.95 -12.35 3.18
CA ASP A 78 -23.59 -12.95 4.35
C ASP A 78 -23.47 -14.49 4.30
N LYS A 79 -24.21 -15.19 5.18
CA LYS A 79 -24.24 -16.66 5.21
C LYS A 79 -24.98 -17.27 3.99
N LYS A 80 -25.97 -16.58 3.44
CA LYS A 80 -26.80 -17.09 2.34
C LYS A 80 -25.99 -17.16 1.04
N ASP A 81 -25.16 -16.14 0.81
CA ASP A 81 -24.40 -16.02 -0.44
C ASP A 81 -22.98 -16.63 -0.34
N GLN A 82 -22.73 -17.43 0.69
CA GLN A 82 -21.40 -17.99 0.98
C GLN A 82 -20.93 -18.95 -0.13
N LYS A 83 -21.81 -19.80 -0.66
CA LYS A 83 -21.44 -20.77 -1.71
C LYS A 83 -20.99 -20.04 -2.97
N GLU A 84 -21.81 -19.10 -3.44
CA GLU A 84 -21.50 -18.25 -4.59
C GLU A 84 -20.20 -17.45 -4.37
N ALA A 85 -19.93 -17.01 -3.13
CA ALA A 85 -18.67 -16.35 -2.79
C ALA A 85 -17.44 -17.22 -2.95
N ILE A 86 -17.54 -18.46 -2.49
CA ILE A 86 -16.46 -19.41 -2.58
C ILE A 86 -16.22 -19.80 -4.03
N ASP A 87 -17.29 -20.04 -4.79
CA ASP A 87 -17.22 -20.43 -6.19
C ASP A 87 -16.58 -19.31 -7.04
N PHE A 88 -17.01 -18.06 -6.84
CA PHE A 88 -16.38 -16.88 -7.46
C PHE A 88 -14.86 -16.81 -7.20
N CYS A 89 -14.43 -17.06 -5.95
CA CYS A 89 -13.01 -17.03 -5.59
C CYS A 89 -12.22 -18.17 -6.26
N LYS A 90 -12.85 -19.35 -6.40
CA LYS A 90 -12.24 -20.53 -7.03
C LYS A 90 -12.10 -20.36 -8.54
N GLU A 91 -13.17 -19.95 -9.22
CA GLU A 91 -13.18 -19.73 -10.67
C GLU A 91 -12.18 -18.65 -11.09
N ARG A 92 -12.06 -17.58 -10.30
CA ARG A 92 -11.16 -16.45 -10.62
C ARG A 92 -9.76 -16.59 -10.04
N ARG A 93 -9.38 -17.76 -9.50
CA ARG A 93 -8.09 -17.96 -8.83
C ARG A 93 -6.89 -17.50 -9.67
N SER A 94 -6.89 -17.77 -10.98
CA SER A 94 -5.81 -17.37 -11.88
C SER A 94 -5.73 -15.85 -12.03
N SER A 95 -6.85 -15.19 -12.31
CA SER A 95 -6.92 -13.72 -12.41
C SER A 95 -6.57 -13.03 -11.10
N LEU A 96 -7.01 -13.57 -9.95
CA LEU A 96 -6.69 -13.02 -8.63
C LEU A 96 -5.19 -13.10 -8.33
N ARG A 97 -4.53 -14.20 -8.73
CA ARG A 97 -3.07 -14.33 -8.61
C ARG A 97 -2.31 -13.42 -9.56
N PHE A 98 -2.83 -13.23 -10.78
CA PHE A 98 -2.27 -12.26 -11.73
C PHE A 98 -2.32 -10.84 -11.15
N ILE A 99 -3.47 -10.41 -10.61
CA ILE A 99 -3.63 -9.10 -9.96
C ILE A 99 -2.63 -8.92 -8.81
N ALA A 100 -2.38 -9.96 -8.00
CA ALA A 100 -1.44 -9.87 -6.89
C ALA A 100 -0.01 -9.56 -7.39
N ARG A 101 0.44 -10.25 -8.44
CA ARG A 101 1.75 -10.05 -9.06
C ARG A 101 1.88 -8.67 -9.71
N GLU A 102 0.88 -8.26 -10.49
CA GLU A 102 0.87 -6.93 -11.12
C GLU A 102 0.88 -5.81 -10.08
N THR A 103 0.17 -6.00 -8.96
CA THR A 103 0.17 -5.02 -7.87
C THR A 103 1.53 -4.90 -7.21
N GLU A 104 2.27 -6.00 -7.04
CA GLU A 104 3.67 -5.96 -6.56
C GLU A 104 4.57 -5.18 -7.53
N SER A 105 4.47 -5.47 -8.83
CA SER A 105 5.21 -4.76 -9.87
C SER A 105 4.95 -3.25 -9.80
N TYR A 106 3.67 -2.85 -9.79
CA TYR A 106 3.28 -1.44 -9.69
C TYR A 106 3.78 -0.75 -8.41
N LEU A 107 3.69 -1.43 -7.27
CA LEU A 107 4.18 -0.91 -5.99
C LEU A 107 5.70 -0.77 -5.97
N TYR A 108 6.44 -1.70 -6.59
CA TYR A 108 7.89 -1.62 -6.75
C TYR A 108 8.30 -0.40 -7.58
N TYR A 109 7.66 -0.19 -8.74
CA TYR A 109 7.92 0.99 -9.57
C TYR A 109 7.61 2.29 -8.85
N ASN A 110 6.47 2.38 -8.15
CA ASN A 110 6.12 3.58 -7.39
C ASN A 110 7.05 3.84 -6.19
N GLY A 111 7.60 2.79 -5.58
CA GLY A 111 8.63 2.93 -4.56
C GLY A 111 9.90 3.56 -5.14
N ARG A 112 10.33 3.10 -6.32
CA ARG A 112 11.48 3.65 -7.02
C ARG A 112 11.26 5.10 -7.45
N ILE A 113 10.06 5.45 -7.91
CA ILE A 113 9.71 6.84 -8.26
C ILE A 113 9.85 7.76 -7.05
N ARG A 114 9.27 7.39 -5.90
CA ARG A 114 9.41 8.19 -4.67
C ARG A 114 10.86 8.41 -4.25
N ASN A 115 11.68 7.34 -4.26
CA ASN A 115 13.10 7.49 -3.93
C ASN A 115 13.82 8.45 -4.89
N MET A 116 13.43 8.48 -6.18
CA MET A 116 13.97 9.44 -7.13
C MET A 116 13.48 10.87 -6.83
N GLU A 117 12.21 11.05 -6.48
CA GLU A 117 11.67 12.36 -6.07
C GLU A 117 12.39 12.92 -4.84
N ASP A 118 12.65 12.07 -3.84
CA ASP A 118 13.40 12.46 -2.64
C ASP A 118 14.84 12.88 -2.99
N ASN A 119 15.53 12.10 -3.83
CA ASN A 119 16.87 12.43 -4.31
C ASN A 119 16.92 13.75 -5.08
N ILE A 120 15.92 14.00 -5.94
CA ILE A 120 15.79 15.27 -6.67
C ILE A 120 15.60 16.43 -5.68
N GLY A 121 14.78 16.23 -4.64
CA GLY A 121 14.57 17.23 -3.59
C GLY A 121 15.84 17.58 -2.82
N GLU A 122 16.72 16.62 -2.55
CA GLU A 122 18.05 16.87 -1.96
C GLU A 122 18.96 17.65 -2.92
N LEU A 123 19.01 17.26 -4.19
CA LEU A 123 19.82 17.98 -5.20
C LEU A 123 19.38 19.44 -5.40
N ILE A 124 18.07 19.70 -5.38
CA ILE A 124 17.52 21.07 -5.47
C ILE A 124 17.95 21.90 -4.26
N ARG A 125 17.93 21.32 -3.05
CA ARG A 125 18.36 22.00 -1.83
C ARG A 125 19.84 22.35 -1.88
N GLU A 126 20.69 21.42 -2.32
CA GLU A 126 22.12 21.67 -2.47
C GLU A 126 22.42 22.74 -3.52
N ARG A 127 21.74 22.69 -4.68
CA ARG A 127 21.86 23.73 -5.71
C ARG A 127 21.53 25.11 -5.16
N ASN A 128 20.44 25.25 -4.40
CA ASN A 128 20.04 26.54 -3.84
C ASN A 128 21.07 27.06 -2.83
N ARG A 129 21.57 26.17 -1.95
CA ARG A 129 22.65 26.51 -1.01
C ARG A 129 23.91 27.02 -1.73
N LEU A 130 24.33 26.36 -2.81
CA LEU A 130 25.47 26.79 -3.61
C LEU A 130 25.22 28.13 -4.29
N ALA A 131 23.99 28.38 -4.78
CA ALA A 131 23.63 29.66 -5.38
C ALA A 131 23.73 30.81 -4.36
N ASP A 132 23.27 30.60 -3.13
CA ASP A 132 23.40 31.59 -2.04
C ASP A 132 24.87 31.88 -1.72
N GLN A 133 25.72 30.85 -1.67
CA GLN A 133 27.17 31.02 -1.46
C GLN A 133 27.85 31.80 -2.59
N VAL A 134 27.47 31.54 -3.85
CA VAL A 134 28.00 32.28 -5.00
C VAL A 134 27.58 33.75 -4.93
N ALA A 135 26.32 34.04 -4.58
CA ALA A 135 25.84 35.40 -4.42
C ALA A 135 26.64 36.16 -3.35
N GLU A 136 26.91 35.53 -2.21
CA GLU A 136 27.72 36.12 -1.13
C GLU A 136 29.16 36.43 -1.58
N VAL A 137 29.77 35.56 -2.38
CA VAL A 137 31.11 35.79 -2.95
C VAL A 137 31.10 36.95 -3.95
N LEU A 138 30.08 37.03 -4.81
CA LEU A 138 29.95 38.12 -5.78
C LEU A 138 29.79 39.48 -5.08
N GLU A 139 28.97 39.57 -4.03
CA GLU A 139 28.85 40.81 -3.24
C GLU A 139 30.18 41.23 -2.62
N LYS A 140 30.98 40.28 -2.12
CA LYS A 140 32.31 40.57 -1.56
C LYS A 140 33.26 41.12 -2.63
N ILE A 141 33.25 40.55 -3.83
CA ILE A 141 34.06 41.02 -4.96
C ILE A 141 33.66 42.44 -5.36
N GLU A 142 32.36 42.73 -5.47
CA GLU A 142 31.87 44.08 -5.82
C GLU A 142 32.29 45.15 -4.80
N ARG A 143 32.21 44.81 -3.50
CA ARG A 143 32.68 45.71 -2.42
C ARG A 143 34.19 45.99 -2.52
N ILE A 144 35.00 44.97 -2.81
CA ILE A 144 36.46 45.12 -2.99
C ILE A 144 36.76 46.04 -4.19
N ASN A 145 36.08 45.83 -5.32
CA ASN A 145 36.30 46.64 -6.52
C ASN A 145 35.91 48.11 -6.29
N THR A 146 34.80 48.39 -5.60
CA THR A 146 34.37 49.76 -5.30
C THR A 146 35.34 50.48 -4.34
N GLN A 147 35.98 49.75 -3.43
CA GLN A 147 36.99 50.31 -2.53
C GLN A 147 38.26 50.73 -3.30
N ASN A 148 38.73 49.89 -4.23
CA ASN A 148 39.93 50.14 -5.03
C ASN A 148 39.78 51.30 -6.04
N GLU A 149 38.56 51.66 -6.44
CA GLU A 149 38.31 52.79 -7.35
C GLU A 149 38.30 54.16 -6.64
N ARG A 150 38.33 54.18 -5.30
CA ARG A 150 38.29 55.40 -4.48
C ARG A 150 39.65 55.82 -3.91
N ASP A 151 40.65 54.96 -4.02
CA ASP A 151 42.05 55.19 -3.61
C ASP A 151 42.92 55.56 -4.83
#